data_AF-A0A9X5C6K1-F1
#
_entry.id   AF-A0A9X5C6K1-F1
#
_cell.length_a   1.000
_cell.length_b   1.000
_cell.length_c   1.000
_cell.angle_alpha   90.00
_cell.angle_beta   90.00
_cell.angle_gamma   90.00
#
_symmetry.space_group_name_H-M   'P 1'
#
loop_
_entity.id
_entity.type
_entity.pdbx_description
1 polymer ?
#
loop_
_entity_poly.entity_id
_entity_poly.type
_entity_poly.pdbx_seq_one_letter_code
_entity_poly.pdbx_strand_id
1 'polypeptide(L)'
;MAVGVERNAQLHNYSLLICNCDEQVQQCTKNIDLLESRRIDGFIVQPPETINTGEEELHILQKKLNTCSTPYVILDRAIHDIFHDYVAADHQLGGYLATDHLVRLGHTRIGCITGSLSDYGSRKRLAGYREVLSMHGIPYDPDLVYEGLYQMESGYRGAMDLFPKISPQSLPSATRLRWA
;
A
#
# COMPACT_ATOMS: atom_id res chain seq x y z
N MET A 1 -10.40 2.72 7.64
CA MET A 1 -9.80 1.93 8.76
C MET A 1 -10.39 2.33 10.10
N ALA A 2 -10.23 3.57 10.56
CA ALA A 2 -10.72 4.04 11.88
C ALA A 2 -12.18 3.69 12.20
N VAL A 3 -13.11 3.86 11.25
CA VAL A 3 -14.54 3.52 11.44
C VAL A 3 -14.74 2.03 11.76
N GLY A 4 -13.98 1.14 11.12
CA GLY A 4 -14.07 -0.30 11.36
C GLY A 4 -13.53 -0.68 12.73
N VAL A 5 -12.43 -0.05 13.14
CA VAL A 5 -11.85 -0.18 14.48
C VAL A 5 -12.84 0.31 15.55
N GLU A 6 -13.33 1.54 15.41
CA GLU A 6 -14.30 2.16 16.34
C GLU A 6 -15.52 1.27 16.55
N ARG A 7 -16.13 0.84 15.44
CA ARG A 7 -17.34 0.00 15.50
C ARG A 7 -17.08 -1.31 16.25
N ASN A 8 -15.93 -1.95 16.04
CA ASN A 8 -15.62 -3.22 16.68
C ASN A 8 -15.23 -3.04 18.16
N ALA A 9 -14.49 -1.96 18.48
CA ALA A 9 -14.19 -1.56 19.85
C ALA A 9 -15.47 -1.35 20.65
N GLN A 10 -16.43 -0.59 20.12
CA GLN A 10 -17.73 -0.36 20.76
C GLN A 10 -18.51 -1.66 21.03
N LEU A 11 -18.52 -2.61 20.08
CA LEU A 11 -19.17 -3.91 20.26
C LEU A 11 -18.58 -4.72 21.42
N HIS A 12 -17.32 -4.47 21.77
CA HIS A 12 -16.60 -5.12 22.86
C HIS A 12 -16.42 -4.21 24.09
N ASN A 13 -17.18 -3.11 24.18
CA ASN A 13 -17.14 -2.12 25.27
C ASN A 13 -15.78 -1.43 25.47
N TYR A 14 -15.01 -1.25 24.40
CA TYR A 14 -13.81 -0.43 24.37
C TYR A 14 -14.09 0.98 23.83
N SER A 15 -13.31 1.96 24.28
CA SER A 15 -13.27 3.32 23.72
C SER A 15 -12.04 3.50 22.84
N LEU A 16 -12.14 4.24 21.74
CA LEU A 16 -11.00 4.55 20.87
C LEU A 16 -10.42 5.93 21.17
N LEU A 17 -9.09 6.00 21.26
CA LEU A 17 -8.34 7.25 21.19
C LEU A 17 -7.53 7.25 19.89
N ILE A 18 -7.65 8.32 19.11
CA ILE A 18 -6.94 8.46 17.83
C ILE A 18 -5.84 9.51 18.01
N CYS A 19 -4.61 9.13 17.65
CA CYS A 19 -3.47 10.04 17.58
C CYS A 19 -2.87 9.98 16.17
N ASN A 20 -2.61 11.15 15.59
CA ASN A 20 -1.91 11.24 14.31
C ASN A 20 -0.39 11.31 14.56
N CYS A 21 0.37 10.54 13.79
CA CYS A 21 1.83 10.54 13.82
C CYS A 21 2.44 11.47 12.75
N ASP A 22 1.61 12.00 11.83
CA ASP A 22 2.03 12.91 10.74
C ASP A 22 3.22 12.39 9.94
N GLU A 23 3.18 11.08 9.63
CA GLU A 23 4.23 10.32 8.94
C GLU A 23 5.64 10.44 9.59
N GLN A 24 5.71 10.68 10.90
CA GLN A 24 6.97 10.79 11.66
C GLN A 24 7.06 9.74 12.78
N VAL A 25 8.17 8.98 12.79
CA VAL A 25 8.41 7.97 13.84
C VAL A 25 8.54 8.58 15.21
N GLN A 26 9.20 9.73 15.34
CA GLN A 26 9.41 10.40 16.64
C GLN A 26 8.08 10.89 17.24
N GLN A 27 7.10 11.26 16.40
CA GLN A 27 5.77 11.58 16.90
C GLN A 27 5.00 10.32 17.27
N CYS A 28 5.15 9.23 16.51
CA CYS A 28 4.58 7.94 16.83
C CYS A 28 5.04 7.42 18.21
N THR A 29 6.35 7.46 18.48
CA THR A 29 6.89 7.02 19.77
C THR A 29 6.39 7.87 20.95
N LYS A 30 6.33 9.20 20.79
CA LYS A 30 5.74 10.10 21.79
C LYS A 30 4.26 9.82 22.05
N ASN A 31 3.50 9.52 21.00
CA ASN A 31 2.08 9.17 21.14
C ASN A 31 1.92 7.85 21.91
N ILE A 32 2.79 6.85 21.65
CA ILE A 32 2.79 5.59 22.40
C ILE A 32 3.12 5.86 23.88
N ASP A 33 4.15 6.64 24.19
CA ASP A 33 4.49 7.00 25.58
C ASP A 33 3.32 7.68 26.31
N LEU A 34 2.68 8.65 25.64
CA LEU A 34 1.53 9.36 26.17
C LEU A 34 0.38 8.40 26.49
N LEU A 35 0.04 7.53 25.57
CA LEU A 35 -1.06 6.58 25.73
C LEU A 35 -0.73 5.53 26.80
N GLU A 36 0.48 4.98 26.85
CA GLU A 36 0.91 4.09 27.94
C GLU A 36 0.75 4.78 29.31
N SER A 37 1.11 6.07 29.44
CA SER A 37 0.92 6.83 30.69
C SER A 37 -0.56 6.98 31.09
N ARG A 38 -1.48 6.84 30.13
CA ARG A 38 -2.94 6.83 30.35
C ARG A 38 -3.51 5.45 30.60
N ARG A 39 -2.66 4.40 30.67
CA ARG A 39 -3.05 3.00 30.91
C ARG A 39 -4.07 2.49 29.88
N ILE A 40 -3.82 2.69 28.59
CA ILE A 40 -4.66 2.07 27.56
C ILE A 40 -4.50 0.55 27.57
N ASP A 41 -5.53 -0.16 27.12
CA ASP A 41 -5.54 -1.63 27.10
C ASP A 41 -4.82 -2.25 25.89
N GLY A 42 -4.69 -1.52 24.78
CA GLY A 42 -4.07 -2.04 23.56
C GLY A 42 -3.89 -0.99 22.46
N PHE A 43 -2.85 -1.16 21.64
CA PHE A 43 -2.55 -0.28 20.52
C PHE A 43 -2.95 -0.90 19.18
N ILE A 44 -3.49 -0.08 18.27
CA ILE A 44 -3.51 -0.36 16.83
C ILE A 44 -2.60 0.67 16.18
N VAL A 45 -1.46 0.21 15.67
CA VAL A 45 -0.41 1.10 15.15
C VAL A 45 -0.42 1.01 13.63
N GLN A 46 -0.65 2.14 12.97
CA GLN A 46 -0.32 2.30 11.57
C GLN A 46 1.03 3.03 11.48
N PRO A 47 2.11 2.35 11.06
CA PRO A 47 3.43 2.95 11.02
C PRO A 47 3.54 4.08 9.98
N PRO A 48 4.41 5.08 10.23
CA PRO A 48 4.81 6.06 9.22
C PRO A 48 5.37 5.40 7.96
N GLU A 49 5.23 6.02 6.79
CA GLU A 49 5.75 5.52 5.51
C GLU A 49 7.27 5.53 5.48
N THR A 50 7.88 6.46 6.22
CA THR A 50 9.32 6.70 6.27
C THR A 50 10.11 5.48 6.78
N ILE A 51 9.46 4.56 7.53
CA ILE A 51 10.07 3.29 7.93
C ILE A 51 10.43 2.38 6.74
N ASN A 52 9.81 2.59 5.58
CA ASN A 52 10.10 1.83 4.36
C ASN A 52 11.42 2.26 3.70
N THR A 53 11.93 3.44 4.06
CA THR A 53 13.15 4.04 3.50
C THR A 53 14.29 4.19 4.50
N GLY A 54 13.98 4.30 5.80
CA GLY A 54 14.97 4.53 6.85
C GLY A 54 15.08 3.35 7.82
N GLU A 55 16.17 2.58 7.73
CA GLU A 55 16.46 1.49 8.68
C GLU A 55 16.52 1.99 10.13
N GLU A 56 17.05 3.20 10.35
CA GLU A 56 17.12 3.83 11.67
C GLU A 56 15.72 4.06 12.26
N GLU A 57 14.82 4.65 11.48
CA GLU A 57 13.45 4.95 11.92
C GLU A 57 12.65 3.68 12.20
N LEU A 58 12.82 2.68 11.35
CA LEU A 58 12.28 1.35 11.55
C LEU A 58 12.77 0.73 12.87
N HIS A 59 14.08 0.80 13.12
CA HIS A 59 14.66 0.28 14.36
C HIS A 59 14.16 1.03 15.60
N ILE A 60 14.02 2.36 15.53
CA ILE A 60 13.48 3.18 16.62
C ILE A 60 12.05 2.74 16.97
N LEU A 61 11.18 2.61 15.96
CA LEU A 61 9.80 2.20 16.18
C LEU A 61 9.71 0.76 16.70
N GLN A 62 10.47 -0.16 16.11
CA GLN A 62 10.54 -1.56 16.55
C GLN A 62 11.01 -1.65 18.01
N LYS A 63 12.06 -0.93 18.37
CA LYS A 63 12.57 -0.89 19.74
C LYS A 63 11.51 -0.38 20.71
N LYS A 64 10.82 0.73 20.37
CA LYS A 64 9.77 1.29 21.22
C LYS A 64 8.65 0.28 21.45
N LEU A 65 8.17 -0.38 20.40
CA LEU A 65 7.10 -1.38 20.48
C LEU A 65 7.53 -2.65 21.23
N ASN A 66 8.77 -3.11 21.08
CA ASN A 66 9.30 -4.26 21.81
C ASN A 66 9.48 -3.99 23.31
N THR A 67 9.70 -2.74 23.70
CA THR A 67 9.76 -2.33 25.12
C THR A 67 8.40 -1.97 25.72
N CYS A 68 7.35 -1.96 24.90
CA CYS A 68 6.01 -1.61 25.32
C CYS A 68 5.41 -2.76 26.14
N SER A 69 4.80 -2.41 27.28
CA SER A 69 4.13 -3.41 28.14
C SER A 69 2.69 -3.70 27.69
N THR A 70 2.13 -2.81 26.88
CA THR A 70 0.77 -2.87 26.37
C THR A 70 0.75 -3.63 25.04
N PRO A 71 -0.20 -4.56 24.82
CA PRO A 71 -0.28 -5.30 23.57
C PRO A 71 -0.53 -4.36 22.38
N TYR A 72 0.01 -4.70 21.22
CA TYR A 72 -0.19 -3.92 19.99
C TYR A 72 -0.38 -4.82 18.78
N VAL A 73 -1.06 -4.30 17.78
CA VAL A 73 -1.15 -4.89 16.44
C VAL A 73 -0.79 -3.83 15.39
N ILE A 74 -0.02 -4.24 14.38
CA ILE A 74 0.30 -3.37 13.24
C ILE A 74 -0.80 -3.44 12.18
N LEU A 75 -1.15 -2.30 11.58
CA LEU A 75 -2.12 -2.22 10.50
C LEU A 75 -1.48 -1.74 9.20
N ASP A 76 -1.82 -2.42 8.10
CA ASP A 76 -1.48 -2.13 6.69
C ASP A 76 0.02 -2.26 6.35
N ARG A 77 0.86 -1.40 6.94
CA ARG A 77 2.29 -1.29 6.59
C ARG A 77 3.13 -2.27 7.41
N ALA A 78 3.00 -3.56 7.09
CA ALA A 78 3.74 -4.64 7.76
C ALA A 78 5.05 -4.94 7.03
N ILE A 79 6.19 -4.76 7.70
CA ILE A 79 7.50 -5.24 7.24
C ILE A 79 7.66 -6.64 7.81
N HIS A 80 7.49 -7.65 6.94
CA HIS A 80 7.08 -9.02 7.27
C HIS A 80 8.03 -9.84 8.18
N ASP A 81 9.15 -9.27 8.66
CA ASP A 81 10.09 -9.94 9.55
C ASP A 81 10.34 -9.18 10.87
N ILE A 82 9.71 -8.02 11.05
CA ILE A 82 10.02 -7.07 12.13
C ILE A 82 8.92 -7.03 13.19
N PHE A 83 7.67 -7.15 12.75
CA PHE A 83 6.48 -7.13 13.60
C PHE A 83 5.79 -8.49 13.55
N HIS A 84 5.37 -8.97 14.72
CA HIS A 84 4.86 -10.34 14.87
C HIS A 84 3.34 -10.42 14.66
N ASP A 85 2.59 -9.44 15.19
CA ASP A 85 1.14 -9.34 15.02
C ASP A 85 0.79 -8.18 14.08
N TYR A 86 0.25 -8.51 12.91
CA TYR A 86 -0.16 -7.52 11.92
C TYR A 86 -1.39 -7.93 11.13
N VAL A 87 -2.11 -6.93 10.64
CA VAL A 87 -3.20 -7.08 9.68
C VAL A 87 -2.86 -6.23 8.47
N ALA A 88 -2.57 -6.87 7.34
CA ALA A 88 -2.20 -6.21 6.10
C ALA A 88 -2.83 -6.90 4.89
N ALA A 89 -2.93 -6.18 3.78
CA ALA A 89 -3.31 -6.78 2.51
C ALA A 89 -2.10 -7.46 1.85
N ASP A 90 -2.32 -8.56 1.15
CA ASP A 90 -1.30 -9.13 0.27
C ASP A 90 -1.18 -8.29 -1.00
N HIS A 91 -0.27 -7.33 -0.97
CA HIS A 91 -0.01 -6.41 -2.07
C HIS A 91 0.52 -7.10 -3.31
N GLN A 92 1.32 -8.17 -3.17
CA GLN A 92 1.86 -8.90 -4.31
C GLN A 92 0.76 -9.71 -4.99
N LEU A 93 -0.06 -10.42 -4.21
CA LEU A 93 -1.23 -11.11 -4.73
C LEU A 93 -2.21 -10.12 -5.39
N GLY A 94 -2.40 -8.92 -4.81
CA GLY A 94 -3.23 -7.89 -5.43
C GLY A 94 -2.74 -7.46 -6.82
N GLY A 95 -1.44 -7.19 -6.96
CA GLY A 95 -0.82 -6.87 -8.25
C GLY A 95 -0.89 -8.02 -9.25
N TYR A 96 -0.72 -9.24 -8.77
CA TYR A 96 -0.88 -10.47 -9.54
C TYR A 96 -2.30 -10.59 -10.09
N LEU A 97 -3.31 -10.58 -9.21
CA LEU A 97 -4.71 -10.81 -9.61
C LEU A 97 -5.21 -9.77 -10.61
N ALA A 98 -4.84 -8.50 -10.42
CA ALA A 98 -5.20 -7.43 -11.34
C ALA A 98 -4.58 -7.64 -12.74
N THR A 99 -3.30 -8.02 -12.79
CA THR A 99 -2.57 -8.24 -14.06
C THR A 99 -3.04 -9.52 -14.74
N ASP A 100 -3.22 -10.61 -14.00
CA ASP A 100 -3.69 -11.90 -14.52
C ASP A 100 -5.07 -11.77 -15.15
N HIS A 101 -5.96 -11.00 -14.52
CA HIS A 101 -7.26 -10.71 -15.09
C HIS A 101 -7.16 -10.06 -16.48
N LEU A 102 -6.30 -9.06 -16.65
CA LEU A 102 -6.10 -8.39 -17.94
C LEU A 102 -5.48 -9.33 -18.98
N VAL A 103 -4.49 -10.13 -18.60
CA VAL A 103 -3.86 -11.10 -19.49
C VAL A 103 -4.87 -12.17 -19.96
N ARG A 104 -5.73 -12.66 -19.05
CA ARG A 104 -6.80 -13.61 -19.37
C ARG A 104 -7.87 -13.05 -20.31
N LEU A 105 -8.06 -11.74 -20.34
CA LEU A 105 -8.90 -11.05 -21.32
C LEU A 105 -8.20 -10.87 -22.69
N GLY A 106 -6.94 -11.28 -22.82
CA GLY A 106 -6.15 -11.22 -24.06
C GLY A 106 -5.26 -9.98 -24.18
N HIS A 107 -5.12 -9.16 -23.13
CA HIS A 107 -4.22 -8.01 -23.16
C HIS A 107 -2.76 -8.46 -23.03
N THR A 108 -1.92 -8.04 -23.96
CA THR A 108 -0.47 -8.32 -23.95
C THR A 108 0.40 -7.08 -23.73
N ARG A 109 -0.21 -5.88 -23.75
CA ARG A 109 0.47 -4.59 -23.52
C ARG A 109 -0.26 -3.85 -22.41
N ILE A 110 0.23 -3.99 -21.19
CA ILE A 110 -0.45 -3.56 -19.97
C ILE A 110 0.39 -2.48 -19.30
N GLY A 111 -0.20 -1.32 -19.03
CA GLY A 111 0.43 -0.25 -18.28
C GLY A 111 0.24 -0.42 -16.77
N CYS A 112 1.25 -0.08 -15.97
CA CYS A 112 1.21 -0.10 -14.52
C CYS A 112 1.45 1.32 -13.96
N ILE A 113 0.40 1.93 -13.41
CA ILE A 113 0.54 3.15 -12.59
C ILE A 113 0.73 2.70 -11.15
N THR A 114 1.90 2.93 -10.59
CA THR A 114 2.25 2.57 -9.21
C THR A 114 2.37 3.82 -8.33
N GLY A 115 2.30 3.65 -7.01
CA GLY A 115 2.78 4.65 -6.06
C GLY A 115 4.31 4.67 -6.01
N SER A 116 4.88 5.45 -5.09
CA SER A 116 6.34 5.56 -4.96
C SER A 116 6.97 4.20 -4.73
N LEU A 117 8.06 3.89 -5.43
CA LEU A 117 8.82 2.65 -5.25
C LEU A 117 9.61 2.64 -3.94
N SER A 118 9.62 3.75 -3.21
CA SER A 118 10.07 3.80 -1.82
C SER A 118 9.07 3.14 -0.84
N ASP A 119 7.80 3.03 -1.21
CA ASP A 119 6.76 2.32 -0.44
C ASP A 119 6.81 0.80 -0.67
N TYR A 120 6.76 0.03 0.42
CA TYR A 120 6.74 -1.43 0.38
C TYR A 120 5.56 -1.96 -0.43
N GLY A 121 4.36 -1.41 -0.22
CA GLY A 121 3.16 -1.87 -0.88
C GLY A 121 3.20 -1.69 -2.39
N SER A 122 3.70 -0.54 -2.85
CA SER A 122 3.95 -0.27 -4.28
C SER A 122 4.93 -1.25 -4.90
N ARG A 123 6.08 -1.52 -4.25
CA ARG A 123 7.05 -2.52 -4.75
C ARG A 123 6.45 -3.91 -4.87
N LYS A 124 5.67 -4.33 -3.87
CA LYS A 124 5.00 -5.64 -3.89
C LYS A 124 3.94 -5.75 -4.98
N ARG A 125 3.10 -4.72 -5.16
CA ARG A 125 2.15 -4.67 -6.29
C ARG A 125 2.86 -4.76 -7.65
N LEU A 126 3.95 -4.01 -7.83
CA LEU A 126 4.74 -4.08 -9.06
C LEU A 126 5.40 -5.45 -9.26
N ALA A 127 5.82 -6.12 -8.18
CA ALA A 127 6.35 -7.49 -8.25
C ALA A 127 5.29 -8.48 -8.77
N GLY A 128 4.06 -8.42 -8.27
CA GLY A 128 2.96 -9.26 -8.77
C GLY A 128 2.62 -9.01 -10.24
N TYR A 129 2.68 -7.74 -10.69
CA TYR A 129 2.57 -7.39 -12.11
C TYR A 129 3.67 -8.06 -12.94
N ARG A 130 4.94 -7.92 -12.54
CA ARG A 130 6.08 -8.52 -13.25
C ARG A 130 6.02 -10.05 -13.29
N GLU A 131 5.56 -10.66 -12.22
CA GLU A 131 5.40 -12.11 -12.08
C GLU A 131 4.41 -12.65 -13.14
N VAL A 132 3.22 -12.05 -13.26
CA VAL A 132 2.22 -12.46 -14.25
C VAL A 132 2.73 -12.29 -15.68
N LEU A 133 3.39 -11.17 -15.99
CA LEU A 133 3.97 -10.94 -17.31
C LEU A 133 4.98 -12.04 -17.67
N SER A 134 5.88 -12.35 -16.74
CA SER A 134 6.88 -13.40 -16.92
C SER A 134 6.24 -14.77 -17.12
N MET A 135 5.20 -15.12 -16.34
CA MET A 135 4.51 -16.41 -16.46
C MET A 135 3.84 -16.60 -17.82
N HIS A 136 3.37 -15.52 -18.45
CA HIS A 136 2.69 -15.57 -19.74
C HIS A 136 3.61 -15.22 -20.92
N GLY A 137 4.92 -15.12 -20.71
CA GLY A 137 5.88 -14.81 -21.76
C GLY A 137 5.74 -13.40 -22.33
N ILE A 138 5.12 -12.47 -21.60
CA ILE A 138 4.99 -11.07 -21.98
C ILE A 138 6.25 -10.33 -21.50
N PRO A 139 7.02 -9.68 -22.38
CA PRO A 139 8.20 -8.93 -21.96
C PRO A 139 7.84 -7.77 -21.02
N TYR A 140 8.57 -7.65 -19.92
CA TYR A 140 8.48 -6.48 -19.06
C TYR A 140 9.07 -5.26 -19.78
N ASP A 141 8.26 -4.21 -19.93
CA ASP A 141 8.63 -2.94 -20.54
C ASP A 141 8.63 -1.85 -19.45
N PRO A 142 9.80 -1.32 -19.05
CA PRO A 142 9.88 -0.23 -18.08
C PRO A 142 9.12 1.04 -18.51
N ASP A 143 8.97 1.28 -19.82
CA ASP A 143 8.26 2.47 -20.32
C ASP A 143 6.74 2.37 -20.12
N LEU A 144 6.24 1.18 -19.76
CA LEU A 144 4.85 0.93 -19.37
C LEU A 144 4.62 1.03 -17.86
N VAL A 145 5.62 1.45 -17.09
CA VAL A 145 5.49 1.70 -15.65
C VAL A 145 5.59 3.20 -15.37
N TYR A 146 4.58 3.74 -14.70
CA TYR A 146 4.58 5.12 -14.24
C TYR A 146 4.63 5.13 -12.71
N GLU A 147 5.71 5.65 -12.14
CA GLU A 147 5.83 5.91 -10.69
C GLU A 147 5.16 7.24 -10.36
N GLY A 148 4.05 7.16 -9.62
CA GLY A 148 3.28 8.30 -9.17
C GLY A 148 3.23 8.44 -7.66
N LEU A 149 2.38 9.36 -7.24
CA LEU A 149 2.00 9.59 -5.85
C LEU A 149 0.56 9.13 -5.64
N TYR A 150 0.16 8.90 -4.39
CA TYR A 150 -1.22 8.58 -4.01
C TYR A 150 -2.17 9.80 -4.09
N GLN A 151 -2.15 10.49 -5.23
CA GLN A 151 -2.90 11.71 -5.51
C GLN A 151 -3.61 11.56 -6.86
N MET A 152 -4.84 12.07 -6.94
CA MET A 152 -5.67 12.00 -8.15
C MET A 152 -4.94 12.57 -9.39
N GLU A 153 -4.29 13.73 -9.23
CA GLU A 153 -3.54 14.39 -10.29
C GLU A 153 -2.37 13.51 -10.82
N SER A 154 -1.69 12.79 -9.92
CA SER A 154 -0.62 11.89 -10.32
C SER A 154 -1.16 10.69 -11.12
N GLY A 155 -2.29 10.13 -10.69
CA GLY A 155 -2.98 9.08 -11.44
C GLY A 155 -3.42 9.55 -12.83
N TYR A 156 -3.95 10.77 -12.94
CA TYR A 156 -4.31 11.37 -14.24
C TYR A 156 -3.11 11.51 -15.17
N ARG A 157 -1.98 12.02 -14.68
CA ARG A 157 -0.75 12.15 -15.45
C ARG A 157 -0.20 10.80 -15.89
N GLY A 158 -0.21 9.80 -15.00
CA GLY A 158 0.20 8.44 -15.33
C GLY A 158 -0.68 7.83 -16.42
N ALA A 159 -1.99 8.05 -16.36
CA ALA A 159 -2.89 7.59 -17.41
C ALA A 159 -2.60 8.29 -18.75
N MET A 160 -2.38 9.60 -18.76
CA MET A 160 -2.04 10.35 -19.98
C MET A 160 -0.68 9.96 -20.57
N ASP A 161 0.30 9.60 -19.74
CA ASP A 161 1.61 9.12 -20.17
C ASP A 161 1.54 7.71 -20.76
N LEU A 162 0.81 6.80 -20.11
CA LEU A 162 0.74 5.39 -20.52
C LEU A 162 -0.26 5.13 -21.65
N PHE A 163 -1.36 5.89 -21.74
CA PHE A 163 -2.42 5.65 -22.73
C PHE A 163 -1.91 5.60 -24.18
N PRO A 164 -1.07 6.55 -24.66
CA PRO A 164 -0.50 6.48 -26.01
C PRO A 164 0.46 5.30 -26.21
N LYS A 165 1.08 4.81 -25.14
CA LYS A 165 2.04 3.71 -25.17
C LYS A 165 1.34 2.36 -25.21
N ILE A 166 0.17 2.21 -24.58
CA ILE A 166 -0.61 0.95 -24.55
C ILE A 166 -1.66 0.86 -25.65
N SER A 167 -2.15 1.99 -26.18
CA SER A 167 -3.07 1.99 -27.31
C SER A 167 -2.34 1.52 -28.57
N PRO A 168 -2.94 0.63 -29.38
CA PRO A 168 -2.45 0.44 -30.74
C PRO A 168 -2.44 1.80 -31.46
N GLN A 169 -1.33 2.12 -32.12
CA GLN A 169 -1.17 3.38 -32.88
C GLN A 169 -2.15 3.51 -34.06
N SER A 170 -2.98 2.49 -34.30
CA SER A 170 -4.07 2.47 -35.26
C SER A 170 -5.36 1.96 -34.61
N LEU A 171 -6.11 2.85 -33.98
CA LEU A 171 -7.57 2.76 -34.06
C LEU A 171 -7.96 3.51 -35.33
N PRO A 172 -8.42 2.84 -36.40
CA PRO A 172 -9.11 3.52 -37.47
C PRO A 172 -10.25 4.33 -36.83
N SER A 173 -10.34 5.61 -37.18
CA SER A 173 -11.45 6.47 -36.81
C SER A 173 -12.78 5.71 -36.92
N ALA A 174 -13.54 5.66 -35.82
CA ALA A 174 -14.87 5.07 -35.66
C ALA A 174 -14.93 3.66 -35.07
N THR A 175 -14.77 3.56 -33.75
CA THR A 175 -15.73 2.77 -32.96
C THR A 175 -16.04 3.54 -31.68
N ARG A 176 -17.20 4.19 -31.66
CA ARG A 176 -17.74 4.81 -30.45
C ARG A 176 -17.91 3.69 -29.42
N LEU A 177 -17.16 3.78 -28.32
CA LEU A 177 -17.48 3.06 -27.09
C LEU A 177 -18.89 3.46 -26.68
N ARG A 178 -19.87 2.61 -27.00
CA ARG A 178 -21.17 2.60 -26.35
C ARG A 178 -20.99 1.78 -25.09
N TRP A 179 -20.95 2.45 -23.94
CA TRP A 179 -21.22 1.80 -22.67
C TRP A 179 -22.71 1.40 -22.69
N ALA A 180 -22.97 0.11 -22.62
CA ALA A 180 -24.30 -0.45 -22.36
C ALA A 180 -24.48 -0.61 -20.84
#